data_AF-A0A1Q7R6Q4-F1
#
_entry.id   AF-A0A1Q7R6Q4-F1
#
_cell.length_a   1.000
_cell.length_b   1.000
_cell.length_c   1.000
_cell.angle_alpha   90.00
_cell.angle_beta   90.00
_cell.angle_gamma   90.00
#
_symmetry.space_group_name_H-M   'P 1'
#
loop_
_entity.id
_entity.type
_entity.pdbx_description
1 polymer ?
#
loop_
_entity_poly.entity_id
_entity_poly.type
_entity_poly.pdbx_seq_one_letter_code
_entity_poly.pdbx_strand_id
1 'polypeptide(L)' 'MVGRDAGEVIHEAAMALRFKATVYDFIDMVHVYPTMSEALKIAALSFFKDVERLSCCAE' A
#
# COMPACT_ATOMS: atom_id res chain seq x y z
N MET A 1 5.64 1.12 -9.83
CA MET A 1 6.60 0.54 -8.87
C MET A 1 7.76 -0.06 -9.65
N VAL A 2 9.00 0.15 -9.20
CA VAL A 2 10.19 -0.55 -9.71
C VAL A 2 10.90 -1.11 -8.48
N GLY A 3 11.04 -2.42 -8.40
CA GLY A 3 11.57 -3.09 -7.20
C GLY A 3 11.42 -4.60 -7.28
N ARG A 4 11.92 -5.30 -6.26
CA ARG A 4 11.75 -6.75 -6.13
C ARG A 4 10.26 -7.08 -5.98
N ASP A 5 9.82 -8.17 -6.60
CA ASP A 5 8.44 -8.67 -6.54
C ASP A 5 7.35 -7.67 -7.00
N ALA A 6 7.71 -6.63 -7.76
CA ALA A 6 6.75 -5.67 -8.29
C ALA A 6 5.67 -6.32 -9.17
N GLY A 7 6.01 -7.42 -9.85
CA GLY A 7 5.07 -8.25 -10.60
C GLY A 7 4.04 -8.97 -9.72
N GLU A 8 4.34 -9.25 -8.45
CA GLU A 8 3.38 -9.81 -7.51
C GLU A 8 2.51 -8.70 -6.91
N VAL A 9 3.11 -7.59 -6.49
CA VAL A 9 2.40 -6.44 -5.89
C VAL A 9 1.40 -5.79 -6.85
N ILE A 10 1.71 -5.73 -8.15
CA ILE A 10 0.84 -5.07 -9.14
C ILE A 10 -0.55 -5.72 -9.25
N HIS A 11 -0.69 -7.01 -8.91
CA HIS A 11 -1.99 -7.70 -8.94
C HIS A 11 -2.98 -7.08 -7.97
N GLU A 12 -2.53 -6.66 -6.79
CA GLU A 12 -3.37 -5.99 -5.80
C GLU A 12 -3.87 -4.65 -6.31
N ALA A 13 -2.96 -3.82 -6.86
CA ALA A 13 -3.33 -2.54 -7.46
C ALA A 13 -4.28 -2.69 -8.67
N ALA A 14 -4.08 -3.72 -9.51
CA ALA A 14 -4.97 -4.01 -10.62
C ALA A 14 -6.37 -4.41 -10.14
N MET A 15 -6.46 -5.22 -9.08
CA MET A 15 -7.73 -5.61 -8.47
C MET A 15 -8.44 -4.43 -7.81
N ALA A 16 -7.69 -3.57 -7.12
CA ALA A 16 -8.20 -2.33 -6.53
C ALA A 16 -8.83 -1.41 -7.60
N LEU A 17 -8.16 -1.22 -8.74
CA LEU A 17 -8.71 -0.46 -9.88
C LEU A 17 -10.02 -1.09 -10.41
N ARG A 18 -10.07 -2.42 -10.51
CA ARG A 18 -11.27 -3.14 -10.97
C ARG A 18 -12.47 -2.89 -10.05
N PHE A 19 -12.25 -2.84 -8.74
CA PHE A 19 -13.28 -2.58 -7.74
C PHE A 19 -13.52 -1.10 -7.44
N LYS A 20 -12.82 -0.18 -8.14
CA LYS A 20 -12.88 1.27 -7.89
C LYS A 20 -12.53 1.63 -6.43
N ALA A 21 -11.58 0.89 -5.85
CA ALA A 21 -11.06 1.18 -4.53
C ALA A 21 -10.42 2.58 -4.51
N THR A 22 -10.49 3.20 -3.35
CA THR A 22 -9.92 4.50 -3.03
C THR A 22 -8.60 4.33 -2.28
N VAL A 23 -7.86 5.43 -2.09
CA VAL A 23 -6.65 5.40 -1.25
C VAL A 23 -6.95 5.00 0.20
N TYR A 24 -8.16 5.26 0.70
CA TYR A 24 -8.57 4.86 2.05
C TYR A 24 -8.69 3.35 2.19
N ASP A 25 -9.13 2.65 1.15
CA ASP A 25 -9.22 1.19 1.18
C ASP A 25 -7.84 0.53 1.36
N PHE A 26 -6.78 1.13 0.80
CA PHE A 26 -5.40 0.66 1.04
C PHE A 26 -4.90 0.98 2.45
N ILE A 27 -5.35 2.08 3.05
CA ILE A 27 -4.98 2.46 4.42
C ILE A 27 -5.67 1.53 5.43
N ASP A 28 -6.96 1.29 5.25
CA ASP A 28 -7.79 0.50 6.17
C ASP A 28 -7.56 -1.01 6.01
N MET A 29 -7.03 -1.46 4.87
CA MET A 29 -6.69 -2.86 4.65
C MET A 29 -5.48 -3.29 5.50
N VAL A 30 -5.61 -4.44 6.15
CA VAL A 30 -4.50 -5.10 6.85
C VAL A 30 -3.57 -5.74 5.82
N HIS A 31 -2.41 -5.12 5.63
CA HIS A 31 -1.32 -5.70 4.87
C HIS A 31 -0.43 -6.53 5.81
N VAL A 32 0.18 -7.59 5.28
CA VAL A 32 1.00 -8.51 6.09
C VAL A 32 2.42 -7.99 6.22
N TYR A 33 2.91 -7.87 7.46
CA TYR A 33 4.27 -7.44 7.75
C TYR A 33 5.23 -8.62 7.94
N PRO A 34 6.44 -8.62 7.34
CA PRO A 34 6.98 -7.68 6.36
C PRO A 34 6.77 -8.17 4.91
N THR A 35 6.10 -7.38 4.04
CA THR A 35 5.94 -7.73 2.62
C THR A 35 6.01 -6.52 1.68
N MET A 36 6.32 -6.76 0.39
CA MET A 36 6.37 -5.69 -0.61
C MET A 36 4.98 -5.09 -0.91
N SER A 37 3.88 -5.79 -0.62
CA SER A 37 2.53 -5.24 -0.82
C SER A 37 2.23 -4.09 0.15
N GLU A 38 2.82 -4.08 1.34
CA GLU A 38 2.69 -2.97 2.32
C GLU A 38 3.12 -1.62 1.75
N ALA A 39 3.97 -1.61 0.72
CA ALA A 39 4.35 -0.39 0.02
C ALA A 39 3.13 0.34 -0.59
N LEU A 40 2.05 -0.36 -0.96
CA LEU A 40 0.80 0.26 -1.41
C LEU A 40 0.09 1.02 -0.28
N LYS A 41 0.03 0.44 0.93
CA LYS A 41 -0.46 1.14 2.13
C LYS A 41 0.40 2.35 2.47
N ILE A 42 1.73 2.22 2.48
CA ILE A 42 2.63 3.35 2.77
C ILE A 42 2.47 4.46 1.72
N ALA A 43 2.35 4.11 0.44
CA ALA A 43 2.08 5.06 -0.62
C ALA A 43 0.72 5.77 -0.44
N ALA A 44 -0.31 5.04 -0.01
CA ALA A 44 -1.61 5.64 0.32
C ALA A 44 -1.56 6.57 1.55
N LEU A 45 -0.82 6.20 2.60
CA LEU A 45 -0.61 7.04 3.78
C LEU A 45 0.16 8.33 3.46
N SER A 46 1.04 8.31 2.47
CA SER A 46 1.83 9.47 2.06
C SER A 46 0.98 10.66 1.56
N PHE A 47 -0.29 10.43 1.21
CA PHE A 47 -1.23 11.51 0.90
C PHE A 47 -1.63 12.34 2.14
N PHE A 48 -1.42 11.81 3.35
CA PHE A 48 -1.91 12.40 4.61
C PHE A 48 -0.82 12.64 5.65
N LYS A 49 0.25 11.83 5.66
CA LYS A 49 1.32 11.88 6.66
C LYS A 49 2.69 11.77 5.99
N ASP A 50 3.69 12.38 6.62
CA ASP A 50 5.08 12.23 6.23
C ASP A 50 5.55 10.78 6.51
N VAL A 51 6.04 10.11 5.47
CA VAL A 51 6.50 8.72 5.53
C VAL A 51 7.65 8.55 6.52
N GLU A 52 8.52 9.55 6.65
CA GLU A 52 9.64 9.52 7.59
C GLU A 52 9.20 9.56 9.06
N ARG A 53 7.94 9.93 9.32
CA ARG A 53 7.33 10.02 10.66
C ARG A 53 6.34 8.89 10.96
N LEU A 54 6.18 7.93 10.04
CA LEU A 54 5.33 6.76 10.28
C LEU A 54 6.02 5.78 11.23
N SER A 55 5.24 5.21 12.15
CA SER A 55 5.67 4.01 12.88
C SER A 55 5.67 2.79 11.95
N CYS A 56 6.35 1.71 12.35
CA CYS A 56 6.63 0.53 11.52
C CYS A 56 5.41 -0.14 10.86
N CYS A 57 4.21 0.02 11.45
CA CYS A 57 2.95 -0.51 10.93
C CYS A 57 1.83 0.55 11.03
N ALA A 58 2.17 1.81 10.77
CA ALA A 58 1.24 2.93 10.98
C ALA A 58 -0.07 2.79 10.20
N GLU A 59 -1.14 3.25 10.84
CA GLU A 59 -2.48 3.46 10.27
C GLU A 59 -2.69 4.91 9.87
#